data_AF-A0A964LDN9-F1
#
_entry.id   AF-A0A964LDN9-F1
#
_cell.length_a   1.000
_cell.length_b   1.000
_cell.length_c   1.000
_cell.angle_alpha   90.00
_cell.angle_beta   90.00
_cell.angle_gamma   90.00
#
_symmetry.space_group_name_H-M   'P 1'
#
loop_
_entity.id
_entity.type
_entity.pdbx_description
1 polymer ?
#
loop_
_entity_poly.entity_id
_entity_poly.type
_entity_poly.pdbx_seq_one_letter_code
_entity_poly.pdbx_strand_id
1 'polypeptide(L)'
;MRCPVCRAENAEDATCRRCKADLSLLVRLEQSRRQALAEAAAAAVSGNGAQALVHAEAAHRLRADRESWRWLAVGSLLVRDFALALACYQQAKSVA
;
A
#
# COMPACT_ATOMS: atom_id res chain seq x y z
N MET A 1 5.15 -9.55 8.48
CA MET A 1 4.88 -8.30 9.26
C MET A 1 5.81 -8.25 10.48
N ARG A 2 6.27 -7.07 10.91
CA ARG A 2 7.17 -6.95 12.07
C ARG A 2 6.41 -6.50 13.32
N CYS A 3 6.56 -7.22 14.43
CA CYS A 3 5.96 -6.83 15.71
C CYS A 3 6.55 -5.50 16.19
N PRO A 4 5.73 -4.48 16.53
CA PRO A 4 6.25 -3.19 16.99
C PRO A 4 6.86 -3.27 18.38
N VAL A 5 6.48 -4.27 19.19
CA VAL A 5 6.97 -4.45 20.56
C VAL A 5 8.35 -5.11 20.58
N CYS A 6 8.48 -6.31 19.98
CA CYS A 6 9.71 -7.12 20.09
C CYS A 6 10.47 -7.27 18.79
N ARG A 7 10.00 -6.65 17.70
CA ARG A 7 10.62 -6.68 16.35
C ARG A 7 10.71 -8.07 15.71
N ALA A 8 10.10 -9.09 16.31
CA ALA A 8 9.98 -10.41 15.70
C ALA A 8 9.14 -10.33 14.42
N GLU A 9 9.52 -11.12 13.43
CA GLU A 9 8.74 -11.31 12.21
C GLU A 9 7.64 -12.35 12.45
N ASN A 10 6.42 -12.03 12.00
CA ASN A 10 5.21 -12.84 12.15
C ASN A 10 4.52 -13.01 10.80
N ALA A 11 3.81 -14.13 10.63
CA ALA A 11 3.08 -14.50 9.43
C ALA A 11 1.61 -14.10 9.58
N GLU A 12 1.32 -12.79 9.58
CA GLU A 12 -0.06 -12.25 9.69
C GLU A 12 -0.91 -12.76 10.86
N ASP A 13 -0.26 -13.34 11.86
CA ASP A 13 -0.90 -13.80 13.07
C ASP A 13 -1.38 -12.60 13.91
N ALA A 14 -2.58 -12.71 14.46
CA ALA A 14 -3.12 -11.72 15.40
C ALA A 14 -2.38 -11.68 16.74
N THR A 15 -1.44 -12.59 16.99
CA THR A 15 -0.65 -12.63 18.22
C THR A 15 0.81 -12.87 17.89
N CYS A 16 1.71 -12.06 18.46
CA CYS A 16 3.14 -12.22 18.21
C CYS A 16 3.66 -13.55 18.77
N ARG A 17 4.34 -14.35 17.94
CA ARG A 17 4.89 -15.65 18.36
C ARG A 17 5.91 -15.55 19.51
N ARG A 18 6.66 -14.44 19.59
CA ARG A 18 7.73 -14.23 20.58
C ARG A 18 7.25 -13.55 21.86
N CYS A 19 6.59 -12.40 21.76
CA CYS A 19 6.23 -11.60 22.94
C CYS A 19 4.75 -11.67 23.33
N LYS A 20 3.93 -12.41 22.56
CA LYS A 20 2.48 -12.56 22.77
C LYS A 20 1.67 -11.25 22.71
N ALA A 21 2.27 -10.15 22.25
CA ALA A 21 1.53 -8.92 21.97
C ALA A 21 0.41 -9.17 20.96
N ASP A 22 -0.74 -8.53 21.18
CA ASP A 22 -1.84 -8.49 20.22
C ASP A 22 -1.42 -7.67 18.99
N LEU A 23 -1.52 -8.30 17.82
CA LEU A 23 -1.20 -7.73 16.51
C LEU A 23 -2.46 -7.57 15.64
N SER A 24 -3.65 -7.85 16.16
CA SER A 24 -4.91 -7.84 15.41
C SER A 24 -5.14 -6.55 14.62
N LEU A 25 -4.85 -5.37 15.21
CA LEU A 25 -4.93 -4.08 14.52
C LEU A 25 -3.96 -4.00 13.34
N LEU A 26 -2.71 -4.47 13.52
CA LEU A 26 -1.70 -4.44 12.48
C LEU A 26 -2.04 -5.42 11.35
N VAL A 27 -2.60 -6.59 11.67
CA VAL A 27 -3.11 -7.55 10.69
C VAL A 27 -4.23 -6.92 9.86
N ARG A 28 -5.22 -6.28 10.51
CA ARG A 28 -6.32 -5.60 9.82
C ARG A 28 -5.82 -4.50 8.90
N LEU A 29 -4.85 -3.69 9.36
CA LEU A 29 -4.23 -2.65 8.54
C LEU A 29 -3.59 -3.23 7.28
N GLU A 30 -2.82 -4.32 7.39
CA GLU A 30 -2.18 -4.96 6.23
C GLU A 30 -3.20 -5.64 5.28
N GLN A 31 -4.30 -6.17 5.81
CA GLN A 31 -5.41 -6.68 5.00
C GLN A 31 -6.10 -5.54 4.23
N SER A 32 -6.45 -4.44 4.90
CA SER A 32 -7.02 -3.26 4.25
C SER A 32 -6.09 -2.67 3.20
N ARG A 33 -4.77 -2.65 3.44
CA ARG A 33 -3.78 -2.18 2.47
C ARG A 33 -3.79 -3.05 1.22
N ARG A 34 -3.75 -4.37 1.38
CA ARG A 34 -3.79 -5.32 0.24
C ARG A 34 -5.08 -5.21 -0.55
N GLN A 35 -6.21 -5.06 0.14
CA GLN A 35 -7.51 -4.87 -0.53
C GLN A 35 -7.51 -3.58 -1.37
N ALA A 36 -7.06 -2.47 -0.81
CA ALA A 36 -6.98 -1.21 -1.54
C ALA A 36 -6.05 -1.30 -2.77
N LEU A 37 -4.93 -2.03 -2.69
CA LEU A 37 -4.06 -2.27 -3.84
C LEU A 37 -4.72 -3.12 -4.93
N ALA A 38 -5.47 -4.15 -4.53
CA ALA A 38 -6.22 -4.99 -5.47
C ALA A 38 -7.31 -4.18 -6.19
N GLU A 39 -7.99 -3.29 -5.48
CA GLU A 39 -8.98 -2.36 -6.04
C GLU A 39 -8.35 -1.34 -6.99
N ALA A 40 -7.18 -0.79 -6.62
CA ALA A 40 -6.42 0.11 -7.50
C ALA A 40 -6.04 -0.60 -8.81
N ALA A 41 -5.60 -1.86 -8.73
CA ALA A 41 -5.29 -2.67 -9.90
C ALA A 41 -6.51 -2.93 -10.77
N ALA A 42 -7.64 -3.33 -10.17
CA ALA A 42 -8.88 -3.56 -10.90
C ALA A 42 -9.38 -2.29 -11.62
N ALA A 43 -9.36 -1.15 -10.93
CA ALA A 43 -9.73 0.14 -11.51
C ALA A 43 -8.78 0.52 -12.67
N ALA A 44 -7.48 0.32 -12.51
CA ALA A 44 -6.50 0.59 -13.58
C ALA A 44 -6.72 -0.28 -14.82
N VAL A 45 -7.00 -1.58 -14.64
CA VAL A 45 -7.34 -2.50 -15.75
C VAL A 45 -8.59 -2.04 -16.50
N SER A 46 -9.58 -1.48 -15.79
CA SER A 46 -10.79 -0.93 -16.40
C SER A 46 -10.58 0.45 -17.06
N GLY A 47 -9.37 1.02 -17.03
CA GLY A 47 -9.07 2.36 -17.52
C GLY A 47 -9.59 3.49 -16.62
N ASN A 48 -10.15 3.17 -15.45
CA ASN A 48 -10.65 4.15 -14.49
C ASN A 48 -9.51 4.69 -13.62
N GLY A 49 -8.72 5.61 -14.18
CA GLY A 49 -7.58 6.22 -13.51
C GLY A 49 -7.94 6.94 -12.20
N ALA A 50 -9.10 7.59 -12.15
CA ALA A 50 -9.53 8.33 -10.96
C ALA A 50 -9.79 7.39 -9.78
N GLN A 51 -10.52 6.29 -9.98
CA GLN A 51 -10.67 5.28 -8.92
C GLN A 51 -9.34 4.61 -8.58
N ALA A 52 -8.51 4.30 -9.58
CA ALA A 52 -7.19 3.72 -9.32
C ALA A 52 -6.36 4.61 -8.37
N LEU A 53 -6.41 5.94 -8.57
CA LEU A 53 -5.74 6.90 -7.70
C LEU A 53 -6.33 6.90 -6.28
N VAL A 54 -7.66 6.92 -6.14
CA VAL A 54 -8.33 6.88 -4.82
C VAL A 54 -7.92 5.64 -4.02
N HIS A 55 -7.94 4.46 -4.64
CA HIS A 55 -7.54 3.22 -3.99
C HIS A 55 -6.03 3.17 -3.69
N ALA A 56 -5.20 3.71 -4.59
CA ALA A 56 -3.76 3.84 -4.36
C ALA A 56 -3.43 4.77 -3.18
N GLU A 57 -4.13 5.90 -3.05
CA GLU A 57 -4.01 6.82 -1.91
C GLU A 57 -4.47 6.16 -0.60
N ALA A 58 -5.53 5.36 -0.64
CA ALA A 58 -5.96 4.59 0.52
C ALA A 58 -4.88 3.60 0.99
N ALA A 59 -4.28 2.83 0.06
CA ALA A 59 -3.17 1.95 0.37
C ALA A 59 -1.95 2.73 0.92
N HIS A 60 -1.62 3.86 0.30
CA HIS A 60 -0.50 4.70 0.67
C HIS A 60 -0.63 5.28 2.09
N ARG A 61 -1.84 5.74 2.46
CA ARG A 61 -2.12 6.25 3.81
C ARG A 61 -2.02 5.17 4.89
N LEU A 62 -2.35 3.93 4.56
CA LEU A 62 -2.18 2.80 5.48
C LEU A 62 -0.69 2.46 5.67
N ARG A 63 0.06 2.40 4.58
CA ARG A 63 1.52 2.26 4.61
C ARG A 63 2.15 2.78 3.32
N ALA A 64 2.98 3.81 3.46
CA ALA A 64 3.81 4.31 2.38
C ALA A 64 4.97 3.34 2.10
N ASP A 65 4.91 2.65 0.98
CA ASP A 65 5.96 1.77 0.48
C ASP A 65 6.09 1.84 -1.05
N ARG A 66 7.09 1.16 -1.58
CA ARG A 66 7.38 1.12 -3.02
C ARG A 66 6.17 0.73 -3.87
N GLU A 67 5.35 -0.20 -3.39
CA GLU A 67 4.17 -0.68 -4.11
C GLU A 67 3.07 0.40 -4.16
N SER A 68 2.79 1.05 -3.03
CA SER A 68 1.84 2.16 -2.97
C SER A 68 2.24 3.33 -3.88
N TRP A 69 3.53 3.69 -3.92
CA TRP A 69 4.04 4.74 -4.80
C TRP A 69 3.89 4.39 -6.29
N ARG A 70 4.08 3.12 -6.66
CA ARG A 70 3.86 2.66 -8.03
C ARG A 70 2.42 2.83 -8.45
N TRP A 71 1.47 2.46 -7.60
CA TRP A 71 0.05 2.62 -7.92
C TRP A 71 -0.40 4.08 -7.98
N LEU A 72 0.17 4.96 -7.14
CA LEU A 72 -0.03 6.40 -7.28
C LEU A 72 0.47 6.91 -8.63
N ALA A 73 1.66 6.46 -9.07
CA ALA A 73 2.19 6.81 -10.37
C ALA A 73 1.31 6.31 -11.53
N VAL A 74 0.84 5.07 -11.47
CA VAL A 74 -0.06 4.48 -12.48
C VAL A 74 -1.41 5.22 -12.54
N GLY A 75 -2.04 5.47 -11.39
CA GLY A 75 -3.29 6.24 -11.32
C GLY A 75 -3.12 7.64 -11.93
N SER A 76 -2.02 8.32 -11.59
CA SER A 76 -1.68 9.65 -12.11
C SER A 76 -1.48 9.64 -13.64
N LEU A 77 -0.80 8.63 -14.19
CA LEU A 77 -0.65 8.45 -15.64
C LEU A 77 -2.01 8.30 -16.34
N LEU A 78 -2.91 7.49 -15.77
CA LEU A 78 -4.23 7.24 -16.35
C LEU A 78 -5.13 8.48 -16.35
N VAL A 79 -5.00 9.35 -15.35
CA VAL A 79 -5.70 10.66 -15.32
C VAL A 79 -4.93 11.78 -16.04
N ARG A 80 -3.78 11.46 -16.66
CA ARG A 80 -2.90 12.39 -17.40
C ARG A 80 -2.28 13.48 -16.54
N ASP A 81 -2.14 13.25 -15.24
CA ASP A 81 -1.28 14.07 -14.37
C ASP A 81 0.16 13.55 -14.44
N PHE A 82 0.86 13.96 -15.49
CA PHE A 82 2.23 13.49 -15.76
C PHE A 82 3.24 14.02 -14.73
N ALA A 83 2.98 15.18 -14.12
CA ALA A 83 3.87 15.76 -13.12
C ALA A 83 3.84 14.91 -11.84
N LEU A 84 2.64 14.59 -11.35
CA LEU A 84 2.48 13.73 -10.20
C LEU A 84 2.98 12.31 -10.48
N ALA A 85 2.68 11.77 -11.66
CA ALA A 85 3.15 10.44 -12.07
C ALA A 85 4.68 10.31 -11.98
N LEU A 86 5.42 11.30 -12.49
CA LEU A 86 6.88 11.30 -12.44
C LEU A 86 7.41 11.39 -11.01
N ALA A 87 6.83 12.27 -10.18
CA ALA A 87 7.23 12.42 -8.78
C ALA A 87 7.02 11.12 -7.99
N CYS A 88 5.86 10.49 -8.14
CA CYS A 88 5.56 9.20 -7.49
C CYS A 88 6.49 8.08 -7.99
N TYR A 89 6.79 8.03 -9.28
CA TYR A 89 7.70 7.03 -9.84
C TYR A 89 9.13 7.18 -9.31
N GLN A 90 9.63 8.42 -9.18
CA GLN A 90 10.93 8.69 -8.58
C GLN A 90 10.96 8.23 -7.12
N GLN A 91 9.90 8.46 -6.36
CA GLN A 91 9.81 7.99 -4.99
C GLN A 91 9.74 6.46 -4.90
N ALA A 92 9.05 5.79 -5.84
CA ALA A 92 9.07 4.33 -5.94
C ALA A 92 10.45 3.74 -6.28
N LYS A 93 11.38 4.54 -6.82
CA LYS A 93 12.77 4.11 -7.06
C LYS A 93 13.68 4.36 -5.85
N SER A 94 13.35 5.34 -5.02
CA SER A 94 14.16 5.71 -3.84
C SER A 94 13.83 4.90 -2.61
N VAL A 95 12.58 4.43 -2.47
CA VAL A 95 12.17 3.52 -1.40
C VAL A 95 12.71 2.11 -1.70
N ALA A 96 13.70 1.68 -0.90
CA ALA A 96 14.31 0.35 -0.96
C ALA A 96 13.32 -0.77 -0.63
#